data_AF-A0A5N8YXF4-F1
#
_entry.id   AF-A0A5N8YXF4-F1
#
_cell.length_a   1.000
_cell.length_b   1.000
_cell.length_c   1.000
_cell.angle_alpha   90.00
_cell.angle_beta   90.00
_cell.angle_gamma   90.00
#
_symmetry.space_group_name_H-M   'P 1'
#
loop_
_entity.id
_entity.type
_entity.pdbx_description
1 polymer ?
#
loop_
_entity_poly.entity_id
_entity_poly.type
_entity_poly.pdbx_seq_one_letter_code
_entity_poly.pdbx_strand_id
1 'polypeptide(L)'
;MCPQIQIPIRIMLTCFGVIALLGCTVTSSTPDLNATIQAAIAQALPTATPGRSPDIDATVQARLQLILDSTPATSPTKVSGSLLTPTVRPGHTPTPAPTTNPNPSLTPQSLSTPILSIDPRPTFTPTAEPKLNLESVVELVRPSVVKIETDLGTGSGVIFETIDSSSEGLILTNYHVIEGSAIIGVVVEDTTTYSAVITGMDRVKDIAVLTICCSSDFKSLNFGNSLELLPGADVTIMGYPLGQFDIASISKGIVSTIAFEDGPKRWVIHTDAAMNPGNSGGPLLSSTGDILGIATYGVRKSREGVSVEGFGFAIAEETITDILSNLKSGSSTGVPVSTTETTTVAATEYSNNKHWYQIQVPENWEIDNNNADAVAMWDPKTEATIWISVTQVDPTSYPTLDAATLGYSPIPSSNMTQWSIESNRRIRATDIIPAQEYILTYRISGTKNKAVEHWYLLGSNLVRVEALASITVWEDTQFSAVQETLESTLNSFKPETYINADVGYSLAHPDDWIQSVPGDSYDYKASSPDISGSTAQIYVQLNSSEGYTNVQEYGERSSVADSQILSRSTVFLGRPNPSYQIEYLHPVDTVTYHGMVLITLVGDYAVWVFADILQASWLELRTIVDEIFLRFAIQ
;
A
#
# COMPACT_ATOMS: atom_id res chain seq x y z
N MET A 1 -55.66 -45.71 -26.29
CA MET A 1 -55.86 -44.54 -25.40
C MET A 1 -54.50 -44.10 -24.86
N CYS A 2 -54.44 -42.90 -24.27
CA CYS A 2 -53.30 -42.29 -23.58
C CYS A 2 -52.73 -43.15 -22.41
N PRO A 3 -51.54 -42.82 -21.84
CA PRO A 3 -50.89 -41.50 -21.86
C PRO A 3 -49.41 -41.41 -22.29
N GLN A 4 -49.01 -40.17 -22.59
CA GLN A 4 -47.63 -39.70 -22.56
C GLN A 4 -47.17 -39.52 -21.10
N ILE A 5 -45.89 -39.78 -20.83
CA ILE A 5 -45.19 -39.30 -19.64
C ILE A 5 -43.84 -38.73 -20.12
N GLN A 6 -43.52 -37.49 -19.74
CA GLN A 6 -42.18 -36.93 -19.87
C GLN A 6 -41.50 -36.93 -18.50
N ILE A 7 -40.20 -37.23 -18.48
CA ILE A 7 -39.32 -37.07 -17.32
C ILE A 7 -38.07 -36.33 -17.84
N PRO A 8 -37.67 -35.18 -17.26
CA PRO A 8 -36.50 -34.43 -17.71
C PRO A 8 -35.19 -35.12 -17.28
N ILE A 9 -34.14 -34.94 -18.08
CA ILE A 9 -32.88 -35.67 -17.95
C ILE A 9 -31.86 -34.89 -17.12
N ARG A 10 -31.51 -35.41 -15.93
CA ARG A 10 -30.19 -35.22 -15.30
C ARG A 10 -29.86 -36.40 -14.37
N ILE A 11 -29.19 -37.40 -14.93
CA ILE A 11 -28.27 -38.41 -14.35
C ILE A 11 -28.21 -39.57 -15.37
N MET A 12 -27.13 -39.64 -16.15
CA MET A 12 -26.64 -40.87 -16.78
C MET A 12 -25.26 -40.64 -17.42
N LEU A 13 -24.22 -40.63 -16.58
CA LEU A 13 -22.87 -41.02 -17.00
C LEU A 13 -22.53 -42.35 -16.32
N THR A 14 -22.92 -43.45 -16.93
CA THR A 14 -22.40 -44.82 -16.69
C THR A 14 -23.05 -45.79 -17.68
N CYS A 15 -22.45 -46.97 -17.87
CA CYS A 15 -23.01 -48.11 -18.60
C CYS A 15 -23.30 -47.90 -20.10
N PHE A 16 -22.27 -47.54 -20.88
CA PHE A 16 -22.22 -47.98 -22.28
C PHE A 16 -21.88 -49.48 -22.30
N GLY A 17 -22.91 -50.33 -22.34
CA GLY A 17 -22.74 -51.78 -22.34
C GLY A 17 -24.04 -52.51 -22.64
N VAL A 18 -24.01 -53.41 -23.63
CA VAL A 18 -25.13 -54.24 -24.11
C VAL A 18 -26.31 -53.45 -24.70
N ILE A 19 -26.32 -53.33 -26.04
CA ILE A 19 -27.37 -53.83 -26.93
C ILE A 19 -26.79 -53.82 -28.36
N ALA A 20 -26.57 -55.02 -28.91
CA ALA A 20 -26.06 -55.22 -30.26
C ALA A 20 -26.75 -56.45 -30.90
N LEU A 21 -28.09 -56.46 -30.84
CA LEU A 21 -28.91 -57.61 -31.26
C LEU A 21 -30.34 -57.17 -31.62
N LEU A 22 -30.50 -56.44 -32.73
CA LEU A 22 -31.74 -56.30 -33.52
C LEU A 22 -31.40 -55.57 -34.83
N GLY A 23 -31.64 -56.21 -35.98
CA GLY A 23 -31.13 -55.78 -37.29
C GLY A 23 -31.88 -54.63 -37.96
N CYS A 24 -31.98 -53.47 -37.31
CA CYS A 24 -32.59 -52.27 -37.89
C CYS A 24 -31.54 -51.37 -38.57
N THR A 25 -31.64 -51.20 -39.89
CA THR A 25 -30.84 -50.21 -40.64
C THR A 25 -31.36 -48.79 -40.36
N VAL A 26 -30.73 -48.09 -39.42
CA VAL A 26 -31.01 -46.66 -39.18
C VAL A 26 -30.21 -45.83 -40.18
N THR A 27 -30.90 -45.13 -41.07
CA THR A 27 -30.28 -44.15 -41.98
C THR A 27 -29.77 -42.95 -41.20
N SER A 28 -28.46 -42.68 -41.27
CA SER A 28 -27.81 -41.60 -40.53
C SER A 28 -28.07 -40.22 -41.14
N SER A 29 -29.23 -39.63 -40.87
CA SER A 29 -29.41 -38.17 -40.97
C SER A 29 -28.78 -37.51 -39.75
N THR A 30 -27.52 -37.10 -39.85
CA THR A 30 -26.87 -36.27 -38.83
C THR A 30 -27.67 -34.98 -38.64
N PRO A 31 -28.10 -34.61 -37.41
CA PRO A 31 -28.68 -33.30 -37.17
C PRO A 31 -27.66 -32.22 -37.53
N ASP A 32 -28.09 -31.15 -38.21
CA ASP A 32 -27.23 -30.00 -38.41
C ASP A 32 -27.00 -29.29 -37.07
N LEU A 33 -25.78 -29.43 -36.56
CA LEU A 33 -25.35 -28.82 -35.30
C LEU A 33 -25.44 -27.29 -35.39
N ASN A 34 -25.19 -26.72 -36.57
CA ASN A 34 -25.24 -25.28 -36.82
C ASN A 34 -26.69 -24.77 -36.76
N ALA A 35 -27.64 -25.46 -37.39
CA ALA A 35 -29.07 -25.16 -37.25
C ALA A 35 -29.56 -25.25 -35.79
N THR A 36 -29.02 -26.20 -35.01
CA THR A 36 -29.33 -26.36 -33.59
C THR A 36 -28.77 -25.20 -32.75
N ILE A 37 -27.54 -24.76 -33.03
CA ILE A 37 -26.90 -23.60 -32.38
C ILE A 37 -27.64 -22.30 -32.73
N GLN A 38 -28.01 -22.09 -34.00
CA GLN A 38 -28.80 -20.93 -34.43
C GLN A 38 -30.17 -20.87 -33.74
N ALA A 39 -30.85 -22.01 -33.58
CA ALA A 39 -32.11 -22.08 -32.84
C ALA A 39 -31.96 -21.74 -31.35
N ALA A 40 -30.85 -22.15 -30.71
CA ALA A 40 -30.56 -21.80 -29.32
C ALA A 40 -30.25 -20.30 -29.14
N ILE A 41 -29.45 -19.71 -30.04
CA ILE A 41 -29.16 -18.27 -30.04
C ILE A 41 -30.43 -17.44 -30.24
N ALA A 42 -31.31 -17.87 -31.16
CA ALA A 42 -32.58 -17.19 -31.42
C ALA A 42 -33.58 -17.20 -30.23
N GLN A 43 -33.39 -18.08 -29.25
CA GLN A 43 -34.19 -18.12 -28.00
C GLN A 43 -33.53 -17.37 -26.83
N ALA A 44 -32.30 -16.89 -26.98
CA ALA A 44 -31.50 -16.30 -25.90
C ALA A 44 -31.49 -14.76 -25.87
N LEU A 45 -32.04 -14.07 -26.89
CA LEU A 45 -32.13 -12.60 -26.91
C LEU A 45 -33.53 -12.10 -26.52
N PRO A 46 -33.66 -11.16 -25.56
CA PRO A 46 -34.92 -10.48 -25.30
C PRO A 46 -35.27 -9.51 -26.44
N THR A 47 -36.56 -9.39 -26.76
CA THR A 47 -37.05 -8.47 -27.80
C THR A 47 -36.88 -7.01 -27.38
N ALA A 48 -35.96 -6.29 -28.03
CA ALA A 48 -35.75 -4.87 -27.80
C ALA A 48 -36.90 -4.02 -28.37
N THR A 49 -37.63 -3.34 -27.48
CA THR A 49 -38.51 -2.21 -27.84
C THR A 49 -37.67 -1.10 -28.49
N PRO A 50 -38.14 -0.39 -29.54
CA PRO A 50 -37.35 0.64 -30.23
C PRO A 50 -37.18 1.92 -29.39
N GLY A 51 -36.30 1.85 -28.40
CA GLY A 51 -35.75 3.01 -27.69
C GLY A 51 -34.82 3.81 -28.61
N ARG A 52 -34.89 5.14 -28.52
CA ARG A 52 -34.10 6.07 -29.33
C ARG A 52 -32.61 5.87 -29.07
N SER A 53 -31.87 5.41 -30.09
CA SER A 53 -30.40 5.30 -30.02
C SER A 53 -29.78 6.67 -29.67
N PRO A 54 -28.81 6.74 -28.74
CA PRO A 54 -28.02 7.94 -28.53
C PRO A 54 -27.17 8.19 -29.78
N ASP A 55 -27.38 9.33 -30.41
CA ASP A 55 -26.54 9.79 -31.51
C ASP A 55 -25.14 10.11 -30.96
N ILE A 56 -24.18 9.25 -31.26
CA ILE A 56 -22.79 9.37 -30.78
C ILE A 56 -22.14 10.63 -31.36
N ASP A 57 -22.42 10.97 -32.62
CA ASP A 57 -21.89 12.20 -33.23
C ASP A 57 -22.51 13.43 -32.56
N ALA A 58 -23.83 13.46 -32.31
CA ALA A 58 -24.45 14.55 -31.56
C ALA A 58 -23.90 14.66 -30.12
N THR A 59 -23.55 13.53 -29.49
CA THR A 59 -22.95 13.49 -28.15
C THR A 59 -21.51 14.00 -28.15
N VAL A 60 -20.72 13.66 -29.18
CA VAL A 60 -19.35 14.17 -29.38
C VAL A 60 -19.38 15.66 -29.72
N GLN A 61 -20.30 16.12 -30.56
CA GLN A 61 -20.46 17.55 -30.87
C GLN A 61 -20.89 18.35 -29.64
N ALA A 62 -21.82 17.83 -28.82
CA ALA A 62 -22.19 18.48 -27.56
C ALA A 62 -21.02 18.55 -26.55
N ARG A 63 -20.16 17.51 -26.50
CA ARG A 63 -18.92 17.53 -25.71
C ARG A 63 -17.91 18.54 -26.25
N LEU A 64 -17.73 18.66 -27.57
CA LEU A 64 -16.90 19.70 -28.19
C LEU A 64 -17.43 21.11 -27.87
N GLN A 65 -18.75 21.31 -27.95
CA GLN A 65 -19.40 22.59 -27.66
C GLN A 65 -19.13 23.03 -26.22
N LEU A 66 -19.28 22.11 -25.25
CA LEU A 66 -18.94 22.38 -23.83
C LEU A 66 -17.45 22.67 -23.60
N ILE A 67 -16.54 22.07 -24.38
CA ILE A 67 -15.10 22.36 -24.31
C ILE A 67 -14.78 23.74 -24.90
N LEU A 68 -15.47 24.15 -25.98
CA LEU A 68 -15.34 25.48 -26.56
C LEU A 68 -15.89 26.56 -25.61
N ASP A 69 -17.10 26.35 -25.09
CA ASP A 69 -17.81 27.30 -24.22
C ASP A 69 -17.16 27.45 -22.82
N SER A 70 -16.26 26.53 -22.43
CA SER A 70 -15.49 26.62 -21.18
C SER A 70 -14.08 27.23 -21.35
N THR A 71 -13.69 27.68 -22.55
CA THR A 71 -12.46 28.45 -22.74
C THR A 71 -12.65 29.95 -22.48
N PRO A 72 -11.79 30.61 -21.68
CA PRO A 72 -11.84 32.06 -21.50
C PRO A 72 -11.45 32.81 -22.80
N ALA A 73 -12.45 33.28 -23.54
CA ALA A 73 -12.24 34.02 -24.78
C ALA A 73 -11.58 35.39 -24.55
N THR A 74 -10.25 35.47 -24.76
CA THR A 74 -9.50 36.73 -24.76
C THR A 74 -9.83 37.58 -25.99
N SER A 75 -10.83 38.44 -25.86
CA SER A 75 -11.31 39.28 -26.96
C SER A 75 -10.27 40.34 -27.36
N PRO A 76 -9.81 40.39 -28.64
CA PRO A 76 -8.78 41.33 -29.06
C PRO A 76 -9.37 42.73 -29.35
N THR A 77 -9.09 43.68 -28.47
CA THR A 77 -9.53 45.09 -28.64
C THR A 77 -8.90 45.71 -29.90
N LYS A 78 -9.70 45.90 -30.96
CA LYS A 78 -9.29 46.64 -32.15
C LYS A 78 -9.04 48.12 -31.83
N VAL A 79 -7.77 48.51 -31.72
CA VAL A 79 -7.35 49.91 -31.87
C VAL A 79 -7.05 50.17 -33.33
N SER A 80 -8.00 50.76 -34.06
CA SER A 80 -7.77 51.33 -35.38
C SER A 80 -7.64 52.84 -35.24
N GLY A 81 -6.48 53.38 -35.58
CA GLY A 81 -6.18 54.79 -35.36
C GLY A 81 -6.77 55.71 -36.43
N SER A 82 -7.00 56.97 -36.06
CA SER A 82 -7.09 58.09 -36.99
C SER A 82 -6.25 59.24 -36.43
N LEU A 83 -5.42 59.85 -37.28
CA LEU A 83 -4.72 61.08 -36.94
C LEU A 83 -5.70 62.25 -36.94
N LEU A 84 -5.41 63.28 -36.15
CA LEU A 84 -5.28 64.66 -36.67
C LEU A 84 -4.48 65.53 -35.69
N THR A 85 -3.89 66.61 -36.22
CA THR A 85 -2.85 67.45 -35.58
C THR A 85 -3.38 68.56 -34.68
N PRO A 86 -2.53 69.06 -33.77
CA PRO A 86 -2.22 70.50 -33.78
C PRO A 86 -0.72 70.81 -34.02
N THR A 87 -0.36 72.08 -34.19
CA THR A 87 0.78 72.51 -35.03
C THR A 87 1.49 73.77 -34.50
N VAL A 88 2.85 73.79 -34.48
CA VAL A 88 3.75 74.98 -34.44
C VAL A 88 3.75 75.83 -33.12
N ARG A 89 4.85 76.42 -32.58
CA ARG A 89 6.34 76.33 -32.76
C ARG A 89 7.03 77.03 -31.52
N PRO A 90 8.25 77.62 -31.59
CA PRO A 90 9.48 77.24 -30.87
C PRO A 90 9.81 78.00 -29.56
N GLY A 91 10.85 77.57 -28.82
CA GLY A 91 11.57 78.46 -27.89
C GLY A 91 12.74 77.88 -27.05
N HIS A 92 13.97 78.27 -27.42
CA HIS A 92 15.15 78.56 -26.56
C HIS A 92 15.86 77.48 -25.70
N THR A 93 17.18 77.38 -25.94
CA THR A 93 18.25 76.81 -25.08
C THR A 93 18.59 77.74 -23.90
N PRO A 94 19.38 77.28 -22.90
CA PRO A 94 20.76 77.80 -22.81
C PRO A 94 21.86 76.76 -22.49
N THR A 95 23.11 77.18 -22.68
CA THR A 95 24.37 76.39 -22.68
C THR A 95 25.11 76.42 -21.32
N PRO A 96 25.88 75.37 -20.92
CA PRO A 96 26.70 75.37 -19.70
C PRO A 96 28.16 75.88 -19.90
N ALA A 97 28.76 76.45 -18.84
CA ALA A 97 30.18 76.84 -18.73
C ALA A 97 30.51 77.34 -17.29
N PRO A 98 31.79 77.48 -16.85
CA PRO A 98 33.02 76.76 -17.26
C PRO A 98 34.04 76.45 -16.11
N THR A 99 35.09 75.65 -16.41
CA THR A 99 36.46 75.65 -15.79
C THR A 99 36.64 75.25 -14.29
N THR A 100 37.83 74.88 -13.76
CA THR A 100 39.24 74.82 -14.25
C THR A 100 39.93 73.45 -13.98
N ASN A 101 41.12 73.24 -14.57
CA ASN A 101 42.11 72.18 -14.24
C ASN A 101 43.48 72.85 -13.97
N PRO A 102 44.38 72.28 -13.14
CA PRO A 102 45.74 72.00 -13.65
C PRO A 102 46.42 70.71 -13.14
N ASN A 103 47.36 70.21 -13.95
CA ASN A 103 48.34 69.12 -13.74
C ASN A 103 49.78 69.76 -13.68
N PRO A 104 50.96 69.08 -13.46
CA PRO A 104 51.25 67.64 -13.20
C PRO A 104 52.38 67.31 -12.16
N SER A 105 52.67 66.00 -11.94
CA SER A 105 54.00 65.40 -11.57
C SER A 105 54.52 65.53 -10.11
N LEU A 106 55.44 64.70 -9.55
CA LEU A 106 56.08 63.40 -9.93
C LEU A 106 56.63 62.57 -8.70
N THR A 107 57.52 61.58 -8.95
CA THR A 107 58.20 60.54 -8.12
C THR A 107 59.32 61.01 -7.14
N PRO A 108 59.80 60.20 -6.13
CA PRO A 108 60.75 59.06 -6.33
C PRO A 108 60.65 57.84 -5.34
N GLN A 109 61.71 56.99 -5.27
CA GLN A 109 61.73 55.56 -4.85
C GLN A 109 62.31 55.24 -3.45
N SER A 110 61.94 54.06 -2.87
CA SER A 110 62.80 53.14 -2.04
C SER A 110 62.08 51.77 -1.85
N LEU A 111 62.62 50.54 -1.64
CA LEU A 111 63.95 49.89 -1.43
C LEU A 111 64.29 49.08 -0.13
N SER A 112 63.37 48.20 0.31
CA SER A 112 63.63 46.82 0.81
C SER A 112 64.24 46.49 2.21
N THR A 113 63.93 45.27 2.69
CA THR A 113 64.47 44.50 3.86
C THR A 113 63.90 44.83 5.27
N PRO A 114 64.08 43.97 6.31
CA PRO A 114 63.10 42.90 6.59
C PRO A 114 62.64 42.76 8.07
N ILE A 115 61.56 41.99 8.31
CA ILE A 115 61.15 41.52 9.64
C ILE A 115 60.94 40.00 9.60
N LEU A 116 61.20 39.33 10.74
CA LEU A 116 61.33 37.87 10.86
C LEU A 116 59.99 37.09 10.81
N SER A 117 60.12 35.81 10.44
CA SER A 117 59.02 34.84 10.39
C SER A 117 58.47 34.50 11.79
N ILE A 118 57.16 34.28 11.85
CA ILE A 118 56.53 33.36 12.79
C ILE A 118 55.81 32.33 11.91
N ASP A 119 56.19 31.07 12.00
CA ASP A 119 55.78 30.02 11.06
C ASP A 119 54.40 29.42 11.44
N PRO A 120 53.34 29.66 10.64
CA PRO A 120 52.05 29.03 10.88
C PRO A 120 52.09 27.60 10.33
N ARG A 121 52.33 26.64 11.25
CA ARG A 121 52.00 25.19 11.20
C ARG A 121 51.48 24.70 9.85
N PRO A 122 52.14 23.74 9.17
CA PRO A 122 51.80 23.35 7.80
C PRO A 122 50.30 23.05 7.65
N THR A 123 49.64 23.87 6.85
CA THR A 123 48.27 23.62 6.41
C THR A 123 48.26 22.36 5.58
N PHE A 124 47.59 21.32 6.05
CA PHE A 124 47.26 20.17 5.23
C PHE A 124 46.27 20.64 4.16
N THR A 125 46.80 20.96 2.97
CA THR A 125 45.97 21.08 1.77
C THR A 125 45.48 19.67 1.45
N PRO A 126 44.17 19.36 1.55
CA PRO A 126 43.68 18.10 1.02
C PRO A 126 43.95 18.10 -0.48
N THR A 127 44.69 17.09 -0.96
CA THR A 127 44.86 16.88 -2.39
C THR A 127 43.48 16.61 -2.96
N ALA A 128 42.92 17.55 -3.72
CA ALA A 128 41.66 17.35 -4.41
C ALA A 128 41.82 16.18 -5.39
N GLU A 129 41.20 15.05 -5.07
CA GLU A 129 41.24 13.88 -5.92
C GLU A 129 40.62 14.19 -7.30
N PRO A 130 41.10 13.54 -8.37
CA PRO A 130 40.54 13.76 -9.69
C PRO A 130 39.12 13.19 -9.73
N LYS A 131 38.11 14.06 -9.56
CA LYS A 131 36.70 13.70 -9.80
C LYS A 131 36.60 13.03 -11.17
N LEU A 132 36.28 11.75 -11.19
CA LEU A 132 35.92 11.05 -12.41
C LEU A 132 34.67 11.71 -13.01
N ASN A 133 34.56 11.66 -14.33
CA ASN A 133 33.29 11.99 -14.97
C ASN A 133 32.26 10.88 -14.67
N LEU A 134 30.97 11.20 -14.73
CA LEU A 134 29.91 10.25 -14.35
C LEU A 134 29.92 8.97 -15.19
N GLU A 135 30.28 9.05 -16.47
CA GLU A 135 30.36 7.89 -17.38
C GLU A 135 31.45 6.91 -16.91
N SER A 136 32.64 7.41 -16.54
CA SER A 136 33.71 6.58 -15.98
C SER A 136 33.42 6.04 -14.57
N VAL A 137 32.66 6.76 -13.73
CA VAL A 137 32.16 6.19 -12.45
C VAL A 137 31.17 5.06 -12.74
N VAL A 138 30.24 5.27 -13.68
CA VAL A 138 29.25 4.28 -14.10
C VAL A 138 29.91 3.02 -14.68
N GLU A 139 30.96 3.16 -15.50
CA GLU A 139 31.74 2.03 -16.01
C GLU A 139 32.48 1.27 -14.90
N LEU A 140 33.03 1.98 -13.90
CA LEU A 140 33.71 1.39 -12.76
C LEU A 140 32.76 0.59 -11.86
N VAL A 141 31.56 1.10 -11.59
CA VAL A 141 30.65 0.52 -10.59
C VAL A 141 29.69 -0.53 -11.14
N ARG A 142 29.33 -0.49 -12.44
CA ARG A 142 28.31 -1.39 -13.03
C ARG A 142 28.56 -2.88 -12.74
N PRO A 143 29.78 -3.45 -12.82
CA PRO A 143 30.00 -4.88 -12.54
C PRO A 143 29.65 -5.32 -11.11
N SER A 144 29.60 -4.37 -10.17
CA SER A 144 29.31 -4.60 -8.75
C SER A 144 27.84 -4.37 -8.39
N VAL A 145 27.03 -3.79 -9.28
CA VAL A 145 25.60 -3.49 -9.03
C VAL A 145 24.73 -4.56 -9.70
N VAL A 146 23.93 -5.25 -8.89
CA VAL A 146 23.27 -6.49 -9.29
C VAL A 146 21.75 -6.37 -9.31
N LYS A 147 21.10 -7.05 -10.24
CA LYS A 147 19.63 -7.19 -10.27
C LYS A 147 19.25 -8.30 -9.30
N ILE A 148 18.39 -8.03 -8.34
CA ILE A 148 17.83 -9.08 -7.48
C ILE A 148 16.48 -9.47 -8.06
N GLU A 149 16.36 -10.72 -8.46
CA GLU A 149 15.14 -11.32 -8.98
C GLU A 149 14.62 -12.30 -7.95
N THR A 150 13.52 -11.95 -7.29
CA THR A 150 12.81 -12.85 -6.38
C THR A 150 11.61 -13.46 -7.07
N ASP A 151 11.15 -14.55 -6.51
CA ASP A 151 9.85 -15.17 -6.78
C ASP A 151 8.63 -14.31 -6.37
N LEU A 152 8.86 -13.11 -5.81
CA LEU A 152 7.83 -12.11 -5.47
C LEU A 152 7.97 -10.77 -6.22
N GLY A 153 9.11 -10.50 -6.87
CA GLY A 153 9.35 -9.22 -7.55
C GLY A 153 10.81 -9.02 -7.97
N THR A 154 11.20 -7.75 -8.18
CA THR A 154 12.58 -7.38 -8.55
C THR A 154 13.06 -6.15 -7.79
N GLY A 155 14.30 -6.20 -7.32
CA GLY A 155 15.01 -5.06 -6.74
C GLY A 155 16.45 -5.00 -7.23
N SER A 156 17.27 -4.27 -6.50
CA SER A 156 18.71 -4.09 -6.76
C SER A 156 19.54 -4.56 -5.57
N GLY A 157 20.84 -4.74 -5.79
CA GLY A 157 21.83 -4.96 -4.75
C GLY A 157 23.19 -4.40 -5.13
N VAL A 158 24.14 -4.41 -4.20
CA VAL A 158 25.54 -4.09 -4.46
C VAL A 158 26.48 -5.10 -3.82
N ILE A 159 27.40 -5.67 -4.59
CA ILE A 159 28.50 -6.46 -4.07
C ILE A 159 29.47 -5.51 -3.36
N PHE A 160 29.69 -5.70 -2.06
CA PHE A 160 30.56 -4.85 -1.24
C PHE A 160 31.83 -5.59 -0.76
N GLU A 161 31.87 -6.92 -0.86
CA GLU A 161 33.02 -7.73 -0.47
C GLU A 161 33.08 -9.03 -1.27
N THR A 162 34.29 -9.50 -1.59
CA THR A 162 34.54 -10.79 -2.24
C THR A 162 35.44 -11.66 -1.36
N ILE A 163 35.19 -12.96 -1.35
CA ILE A 163 35.94 -13.94 -0.55
C ILE A 163 36.68 -14.89 -1.51
N ASP A 164 37.90 -14.52 -1.88
CA ASP A 164 38.72 -15.25 -2.85
C ASP A 164 38.90 -16.74 -2.52
N SER A 165 38.97 -17.08 -1.22
CA SER A 165 39.17 -18.47 -0.76
C SER A 165 37.98 -19.40 -0.97
N SER A 166 36.78 -18.87 -1.19
CA SER A 166 35.55 -19.61 -1.48
C SER A 166 34.91 -19.23 -2.82
N SER A 167 35.45 -18.20 -3.50
CA SER A 167 34.87 -17.62 -4.73
C SER A 167 33.44 -17.10 -4.51
N GLU A 168 33.23 -16.41 -3.38
CA GLU A 168 31.93 -15.88 -2.95
C GLU A 168 31.89 -14.35 -3.06
N GLY A 169 30.72 -13.80 -3.35
CA GLY A 169 30.42 -12.37 -3.31
C GLY A 169 29.35 -12.07 -2.26
N LEU A 170 29.62 -11.10 -1.38
CA LEU A 170 28.68 -10.60 -0.39
C LEU A 170 27.97 -9.35 -0.93
N ILE A 171 26.64 -9.37 -0.90
CA ILE A 171 25.76 -8.35 -1.48
C ILE A 171 24.94 -7.68 -0.38
N LEU A 172 24.86 -6.35 -0.40
CA LEU A 172 23.88 -5.58 0.35
C LEU A 172 22.62 -5.37 -0.48
N THR A 173 21.48 -5.40 0.19
CA THR A 173 20.17 -5.00 -0.32
C THR A 173 19.27 -4.57 0.86
N ASN A 174 18.05 -4.11 0.59
CA ASN A 174 17.03 -3.95 1.61
C ASN A 174 16.42 -5.30 2.01
N TYR A 175 15.92 -5.40 3.23
CA TYR A 175 15.20 -6.58 3.67
C TYR A 175 13.87 -6.72 2.90
N HIS A 176 13.14 -5.63 2.65
CA HIS A 176 11.87 -5.67 1.91
C HIS A 176 11.99 -6.13 0.45
N VAL A 177 13.19 -6.13 -0.15
CA VAL A 177 13.45 -6.66 -1.50
C VAL A 177 13.45 -8.20 -1.52
N ILE A 178 13.80 -8.82 -0.39
CA ILE A 178 13.90 -10.27 -0.22
C ILE A 178 12.85 -10.85 0.74
N GLU A 179 12.02 -10.00 1.37
CA GLU A 179 11.02 -10.40 2.35
C GLU A 179 10.05 -11.44 1.76
N GLY A 180 9.90 -12.56 2.45
CA GLY A 180 9.07 -13.68 2.00
C GLY A 180 9.61 -14.48 0.81
N SER A 181 10.72 -14.08 0.18
CA SER A 181 11.29 -14.80 -0.97
C SER A 181 11.87 -16.17 -0.57
N ALA A 182 11.92 -17.11 -1.52
CA ALA A 182 12.55 -18.42 -1.37
C ALA A 182 13.73 -18.62 -2.32
N ILE A 183 13.53 -18.19 -3.56
CA ILE A 183 14.51 -18.21 -4.63
C ILE A 183 14.93 -16.76 -4.87
N ILE A 184 16.04 -16.39 -4.25
CA ILE A 184 16.71 -15.11 -4.49
C ILE A 184 17.72 -15.33 -5.61
N GLY A 185 17.32 -15.00 -6.83
CA GLY A 185 18.22 -14.90 -7.97
C GLY A 185 18.95 -13.56 -7.96
N VAL A 186 20.22 -13.58 -8.36
CA VAL A 186 21.04 -12.37 -8.51
C VAL A 186 21.67 -12.37 -9.89
N VAL A 187 21.26 -11.44 -10.75
CA VAL A 187 21.90 -11.23 -12.06
C VAL A 187 23.08 -10.29 -11.90
N VAL A 188 24.27 -10.78 -12.25
CA VAL A 188 25.54 -10.04 -12.24
C VAL A 188 25.95 -9.73 -13.69
N GLU A 189 26.56 -8.56 -13.91
CA GLU A 189 26.97 -8.05 -15.23
C GLU A 189 25.86 -8.16 -16.29
N ASP A 190 24.62 -7.80 -15.95
CA ASP A 190 23.44 -7.79 -16.84
C ASP A 190 23.14 -9.15 -17.54
N THR A 191 23.79 -10.25 -17.15
CA THR A 191 23.85 -11.49 -17.97
C THR A 191 23.80 -12.81 -17.23
N THR A 192 24.34 -12.91 -16.01
CA THR A 192 24.55 -14.21 -15.34
C THR A 192 23.82 -14.27 -14.01
N THR A 193 22.79 -15.12 -13.92
CA THR A 193 22.01 -15.34 -12.69
C THR A 193 22.69 -16.36 -11.77
N TYR A 194 23.01 -15.94 -10.55
CA TYR A 194 23.48 -16.79 -9.45
C TYR A 194 22.34 -17.01 -8.44
N SER A 195 22.32 -18.17 -7.78
CA SER A 195 21.46 -18.36 -6.61
C SER A 195 22.14 -17.73 -5.40
N ALA A 196 21.43 -16.87 -4.67
CA ALA A 196 21.87 -16.34 -3.40
C ALA A 196 21.35 -17.14 -2.21
N VAL A 197 22.04 -17.01 -1.08
CA VAL A 197 21.54 -17.38 0.25
C VAL A 197 21.58 -16.16 1.16
N ILE A 198 20.67 -16.08 2.13
CA ILE A 198 20.67 -14.98 3.12
C ILE A 198 21.80 -15.23 4.12
N THR A 199 22.76 -14.31 4.20
CA THR A 199 23.85 -14.32 5.18
C THR A 199 23.37 -13.79 6.53
N GLY A 200 22.53 -12.75 6.52
CA GLY A 200 21.93 -12.14 7.71
C GLY A 200 21.03 -10.96 7.35
N MET A 201 20.18 -10.52 8.29
CA MET A 201 19.20 -9.46 8.04
C MET A 201 18.81 -8.71 9.32
N ASP A 202 18.60 -7.40 9.20
CA ASP A 202 17.99 -6.55 10.22
C ASP A 202 16.67 -5.99 9.66
N ARG A 203 15.55 -6.57 10.11
CA ARG A 203 14.21 -6.19 9.65
C ARG A 203 13.84 -4.75 10.04
N VAL A 204 14.32 -4.30 11.19
CA VAL A 204 13.99 -2.99 11.77
C VAL A 204 14.70 -1.87 11.00
N LYS A 205 15.94 -2.10 10.57
CA LYS A 205 16.72 -1.14 9.77
C LYS A 205 16.54 -1.31 8.27
N ASP A 206 15.87 -2.38 7.83
CA ASP A 206 15.60 -2.72 6.43
C ASP A 206 16.88 -2.91 5.59
N ILE A 207 17.80 -3.74 6.12
CA ILE A 207 19.03 -4.16 5.43
C ILE A 207 19.16 -5.69 5.51
N ALA A 208 19.59 -6.29 4.41
CA ALA A 208 20.00 -7.68 4.35
C ALA A 208 21.36 -7.83 3.66
N VAL A 209 22.12 -8.85 4.09
CA VAL A 209 23.32 -9.34 3.40
C VAL A 209 23.02 -10.70 2.79
N LEU A 210 23.38 -10.85 1.52
CA LEU A 210 23.26 -12.09 0.76
C LEU A 210 24.67 -12.60 0.38
N THR A 211 24.83 -13.91 0.26
CA THR A 211 26.01 -14.54 -0.34
C THR A 211 25.63 -15.19 -1.67
N ILE A 212 26.36 -14.86 -2.74
CA ILE A 212 26.42 -15.65 -3.98
C ILE A 212 27.77 -16.35 -4.09
N CYS A 213 27.83 -17.50 -4.76
CA CYS A 213 29.03 -18.32 -4.86
C CYS A 213 29.57 -18.45 -6.28
N CYS A 214 30.70 -19.14 -6.38
CA CYS A 214 31.10 -19.92 -7.53
C CYS A 214 31.55 -19.09 -8.75
N SER A 215 32.05 -17.87 -8.52
CA SER A 215 32.82 -17.09 -9.50
C SER A 215 34.02 -16.40 -8.86
N SER A 216 35.17 -16.41 -9.54
CA SER A 216 36.35 -15.61 -9.20
C SER A 216 36.23 -14.15 -9.63
N ASP A 217 35.24 -13.85 -10.48
CA ASP A 217 35.25 -12.65 -11.30
C ASP A 217 34.30 -11.57 -10.79
N PHE A 218 33.68 -11.78 -9.62
CA PHE A 218 32.93 -10.74 -8.90
C PHE A 218 33.78 -9.49 -8.65
N LYS A 219 33.11 -8.34 -8.53
CA LYS A 219 33.70 -7.04 -8.24
C LYS A 219 32.95 -6.42 -7.07
N SER A 220 33.67 -5.84 -6.12
CA SER A 220 33.08 -5.14 -4.97
C SER A 220 33.33 -3.63 -5.06
N LEU A 221 32.48 -2.85 -4.39
CA LEU A 221 32.72 -1.43 -4.14
C LEU A 221 33.13 -1.21 -2.69
N ASN A 222 33.94 -0.18 -2.45
CA ASN A 222 34.28 0.26 -1.10
C ASN A 222 33.09 1.00 -0.46
N PHE A 223 33.05 1.02 0.88
CA PHE A 223 32.28 2.02 1.61
C PHE A 223 32.97 3.37 1.56
N GLY A 224 32.20 4.44 1.40
CA GLY A 224 32.65 5.81 1.65
C GLY A 224 32.50 6.17 3.13
N ASN A 225 32.49 7.47 3.44
CA ASN A 225 32.07 7.98 4.74
C ASN A 225 30.80 8.81 4.56
N SER A 226 29.67 8.30 5.07
CA SER A 226 28.37 8.95 4.96
C SER A 226 28.16 10.13 5.91
N LEU A 227 28.89 10.21 7.04
CA LEU A 227 28.79 11.32 7.99
C LEU A 227 29.63 12.56 7.60
N GLU A 228 30.63 12.40 6.73
CA GLU A 228 31.40 13.53 6.16
C GLU A 228 30.69 14.22 4.98
N LEU A 229 29.55 13.69 4.52
CA LEU A 229 28.75 14.29 3.46
C LEU A 229 28.09 15.60 3.92
N LEU A 230 28.18 16.62 3.05
CA LEU A 230 27.47 17.89 3.23
C LEU A 230 26.28 17.99 2.27
N PRO A 231 25.16 18.63 2.66
CA PRO A 231 24.08 18.97 1.74
C PRO A 231 24.60 19.72 0.51
N GLY A 232 24.20 19.29 -0.68
CA GLY A 232 24.72 19.74 -1.98
C GLY A 232 25.85 18.88 -2.57
N ALA A 233 26.32 17.84 -1.88
CA ALA A 233 27.26 16.86 -2.45
C ALA A 233 26.60 16.05 -3.59
N ASP A 234 27.30 15.87 -4.72
CA ASP A 234 26.87 15.02 -5.84
C ASP A 234 26.68 13.56 -5.39
N VAL A 235 25.53 12.95 -5.68
CA VAL A 235 25.29 11.50 -5.46
C VAL A 235 24.60 10.85 -6.66
N THR A 236 24.81 9.54 -6.82
CA THR A 236 24.23 8.75 -7.92
C THR A 236 23.61 7.47 -7.38
N ILE A 237 22.34 7.21 -7.69
CA ILE A 237 21.71 5.89 -7.49
C ILE A 237 21.90 5.07 -8.77
N MET A 238 22.29 3.80 -8.63
CA MET A 238 22.26 2.81 -9.72
C MET A 238 21.37 1.62 -9.30
N GLY A 239 20.57 1.09 -10.23
CA GLY A 239 19.66 -0.03 -9.94
C GLY A 239 18.75 -0.40 -11.12
N TYR A 240 17.84 -1.35 -10.92
CA TYR A 240 17.02 -1.98 -11.96
C TYR A 240 15.53 -1.65 -11.79
N PRO A 241 15.09 -0.42 -12.14
CA PRO A 241 13.74 0.04 -11.86
C PRO A 241 12.69 -0.75 -12.66
N LEU A 242 11.59 -1.07 -11.98
CA LEU A 242 10.41 -1.79 -12.48
C LEU A 242 10.69 -3.20 -13.05
N GLY A 243 11.92 -3.71 -12.96
CA GLY A 243 12.34 -4.96 -13.62
C GLY A 243 12.22 -4.93 -15.16
N GLN A 244 11.92 -3.77 -15.75
CA GLN A 244 11.48 -3.61 -17.14
C GLN A 244 12.65 -3.59 -18.14
N PHE A 245 13.88 -3.39 -17.66
CA PHE A 245 15.08 -3.32 -18.47
C PHE A 245 16.15 -4.23 -17.87
N ASP A 246 16.87 -4.94 -18.73
CA ASP A 246 17.96 -5.85 -18.35
C ASP A 246 19.29 -5.13 -18.08
N ILE A 247 19.27 -3.80 -17.97
CA ILE A 247 20.45 -2.94 -17.80
C ILE A 247 20.18 -1.97 -16.65
N ALA A 248 21.16 -1.79 -15.77
CA ALA A 248 21.05 -0.86 -14.65
C ALA A 248 20.79 0.60 -15.11
N SER A 249 19.71 1.18 -14.58
CA SER A 249 19.38 2.61 -14.68
C SER A 249 20.23 3.44 -13.73
N ILE A 250 20.41 4.71 -14.06
CA ILE A 250 21.28 5.66 -13.36
C ILE A 250 20.48 6.93 -13.06
N SER A 251 20.43 7.32 -11.79
CA SER A 251 19.72 8.51 -11.33
C SER A 251 20.64 9.39 -10.49
N LYS A 252 21.05 10.54 -11.04
CA LYS A 252 21.87 11.52 -10.33
C LYS A 252 21.00 12.51 -9.53
N GLY A 253 21.50 12.92 -8.36
CA GLY A 253 20.99 14.03 -7.57
C GLY A 253 22.07 14.61 -6.66
N ILE A 254 21.64 15.21 -5.56
CA ILE A 254 22.47 15.69 -4.45
C ILE A 254 22.05 15.09 -3.11
N VAL A 255 22.91 15.16 -2.10
CA VAL A 255 22.50 15.06 -0.69
C VAL A 255 21.63 16.28 -0.36
N SER A 256 20.37 16.06 -0.04
CA SER A 256 19.44 17.10 0.41
C SER A 256 19.53 17.30 1.92
N THR A 257 19.62 16.23 2.69
CA THR A 257 19.74 16.24 4.16
C THR A 257 20.28 14.89 4.66
N ILE A 258 20.87 14.85 5.86
CA ILE A 258 21.19 13.61 6.57
C ILE A 258 20.47 13.68 7.92
N ALA A 259 19.79 12.61 8.32
CA ALA A 259 18.95 12.57 9.51
C ALA A 259 19.04 11.23 10.23
N PHE A 260 18.69 11.20 11.52
CA PHE A 260 18.56 9.97 12.30
C PHE A 260 17.08 9.66 12.55
N GLU A 261 16.68 8.43 12.26
CA GLU A 261 15.33 7.91 12.49
C GLU A 261 15.29 7.14 13.82
N ASP A 262 14.70 7.75 14.86
CA ASP A 262 14.76 7.23 16.24
C ASP A 262 14.01 5.90 16.45
N GLY A 263 12.96 5.64 15.67
CA GLY A 263 12.22 4.37 15.70
C GLY A 263 13.07 3.16 15.26
N PRO A 264 13.48 3.11 13.97
CA PRO A 264 14.35 2.05 13.47
C PRO A 264 15.82 2.16 13.92
N LYS A 265 16.22 3.27 14.54
CA LYS A 265 17.57 3.59 15.03
C LYS A 265 18.63 3.47 13.95
N ARG A 266 18.47 4.31 12.92
CA ARG A 266 19.37 4.39 11.75
C ARG A 266 19.54 5.82 11.26
N TRP A 267 20.69 6.07 10.64
CA TRP A 267 20.94 7.24 9.82
C TRP A 267 20.38 7.03 8.40
N VAL A 268 19.79 8.07 7.83
CA VAL A 268 19.28 8.10 6.45
C VAL A 268 19.76 9.34 5.71
N ILE A 269 20.08 9.17 4.43
CA ILE A 269 20.43 10.23 3.49
C ILE A 269 19.18 10.54 2.66
N HIS A 270 18.67 11.76 2.79
CA HIS A 270 17.64 12.32 1.93
C HIS A 270 18.30 12.87 0.65
N THR A 271 17.77 12.55 -0.52
CA THR A 271 18.26 12.97 -1.84
C THR A 271 17.13 13.28 -2.81
N ASP A 272 17.37 14.20 -3.74
CA ASP A 272 16.50 14.48 -4.89
C ASP A 272 16.73 13.55 -6.09
N ALA A 273 17.73 12.65 -6.02
CA ALA A 273 17.99 11.64 -7.03
C ALA A 273 16.74 10.78 -7.28
N ALA A 274 16.43 10.53 -8.56
CA ALA A 274 15.17 9.91 -8.97
C ALA A 274 14.99 8.46 -8.49
N MET A 275 14.40 8.31 -7.30
CA MET A 275 14.03 7.02 -6.72
C MET A 275 12.80 6.42 -7.44
N ASN A 276 12.89 5.18 -7.89
CA ASN A 276 11.78 4.44 -8.51
C ASN A 276 11.71 3.02 -7.93
N PRO A 277 10.53 2.36 -7.89
CA PRO A 277 10.44 0.95 -7.47
C PRO A 277 11.41 0.09 -8.30
N GLY A 278 12.17 -0.79 -7.66
CA GLY A 278 13.26 -1.56 -8.28
C GLY A 278 14.66 -0.94 -8.15
N ASN A 279 14.80 0.38 -7.91
CA ASN A 279 16.07 0.95 -7.43
C ASN A 279 16.36 0.57 -5.97
N SER A 280 15.33 0.18 -5.20
CA SER A 280 15.46 -0.27 -3.81
C SER A 280 16.45 -1.43 -3.69
N GLY A 281 17.32 -1.36 -2.68
CA GLY A 281 18.45 -2.25 -2.46
C GLY A 281 19.72 -1.86 -3.24
N GLY A 282 19.63 -0.96 -4.23
CA GLY A 282 20.77 -0.48 -5.01
C GLY A 282 21.61 0.56 -4.26
N PRO A 283 22.88 0.78 -4.62
CA PRO A 283 23.74 1.71 -3.89
C PRO A 283 23.43 3.18 -4.22
N LEU A 284 23.50 4.01 -3.19
CA LEU A 284 23.74 5.45 -3.32
C LEU A 284 25.26 5.67 -3.33
N LEU A 285 25.79 6.22 -4.42
CA LEU A 285 27.21 6.29 -4.72
C LEU A 285 27.77 7.71 -4.66
N SER A 286 29.03 7.82 -4.22
CA SER A 286 29.85 9.03 -4.26
C SER A 286 30.25 9.43 -5.69
N SER A 287 30.88 10.60 -5.86
CA SER A 287 31.51 11.01 -7.13
C SER A 287 32.78 10.23 -7.50
N THR A 288 33.20 9.29 -6.65
CA THR A 288 34.34 8.37 -6.87
C THR A 288 33.90 6.91 -7.06
N GLY A 289 32.64 6.57 -6.74
CA GLY A 289 32.06 5.23 -6.91
C GLY A 289 31.93 4.41 -5.62
N ASP A 290 32.13 5.02 -4.45
CA ASP A 290 32.03 4.38 -3.14
C ASP A 290 30.59 4.40 -2.61
N ILE A 291 30.21 3.36 -1.86
CA ILE A 291 28.88 3.21 -1.26
C ILE A 291 28.74 4.21 -0.10
N LEU A 292 27.82 5.16 -0.26
CA LEU A 292 27.39 6.11 0.78
C LEU A 292 26.12 5.65 1.51
N GLY A 293 25.43 4.66 0.95
CA GLY A 293 24.22 4.09 1.52
C GLY A 293 23.51 3.15 0.54
N ILE A 294 22.38 2.59 0.96
CA ILE A 294 21.50 1.75 0.14
C ILE A 294 20.18 2.50 -0.10
N ALA A 295 19.85 2.73 -1.36
CA ALA A 295 18.60 3.35 -1.80
C ALA A 295 17.42 2.49 -1.35
N THR A 296 16.44 3.07 -0.63
CA THR A 296 15.39 2.30 0.06
C THR A 296 13.98 2.68 -0.39
N TYR A 297 13.57 3.92 -0.15
CA TYR A 297 12.19 4.36 -0.37
C TYR A 297 12.11 5.80 -0.88
N GLY A 298 10.92 6.24 -1.30
CA GLY A 298 10.68 7.63 -1.71
C GLY A 298 9.24 8.06 -1.44
N VAL A 299 9.08 9.27 -0.92
CA VAL A 299 7.76 9.84 -0.61
C VAL A 299 7.13 10.36 -1.89
N ARG A 300 5.93 9.87 -2.23
CA ARG A 300 5.18 10.28 -3.44
C ARG A 300 3.96 11.14 -3.16
N LYS A 301 3.56 11.27 -1.89
CA LYS A 301 2.50 12.16 -1.41
C LYS A 301 2.90 12.79 -0.07
N SER A 302 2.54 14.05 0.14
CA SER A 302 2.64 14.71 1.45
C SER A 302 1.60 14.15 2.43
N ARG A 303 1.62 14.61 3.68
CA ARG A 303 0.59 14.25 4.68
C ARG A 303 -0.81 14.75 4.28
N GLU A 304 -0.89 15.83 3.51
CA GLU A 304 -2.13 16.35 2.91
C GLU A 304 -2.48 15.68 1.56
N GLY A 305 -1.76 14.63 1.15
CA GLY A 305 -2.00 13.89 -0.09
C GLY A 305 -1.49 14.54 -1.38
N VAL A 306 -0.88 15.73 -1.30
CA VAL A 306 -0.29 16.45 -2.45
C VAL A 306 0.86 15.63 -3.03
N SER A 307 0.93 15.46 -4.35
CA SER A 307 2.02 14.69 -4.99
C SER A 307 3.40 15.31 -4.72
N VAL A 308 4.38 14.45 -4.43
CA VAL A 308 5.76 14.83 -4.10
C VAL A 308 6.74 14.14 -5.05
N GLU A 309 7.66 14.94 -5.61
CA GLU A 309 8.76 14.52 -6.47
C GLU A 309 10.10 14.90 -5.80
N GLY A 310 11.21 14.24 -6.17
CA GLY A 310 12.54 14.59 -5.64
C GLY A 310 12.73 14.40 -4.13
N PHE A 311 12.02 13.44 -3.52
CA PHE A 311 12.06 13.16 -2.09
C PHE A 311 12.33 11.66 -1.87
N GLY A 312 13.60 11.25 -2.00
CA GLY A 312 14.08 9.87 -1.88
C GLY A 312 15.00 9.67 -0.68
N PHE A 313 15.02 8.46 -0.13
CA PHE A 313 15.84 8.11 1.04
C PHE A 313 16.68 6.87 0.78
N ALA A 314 17.94 6.95 1.19
CA ALA A 314 18.84 5.82 1.34
C ALA A 314 19.19 5.62 2.82
N ILE A 315 19.32 4.37 3.26
CA ILE A 315 19.91 4.05 4.56
C ILE A 315 21.41 4.36 4.47
N ALA A 316 21.93 5.18 5.38
CA ALA A 316 23.31 5.65 5.33
C ALA A 316 24.31 4.52 5.61
N GLU A 317 25.50 4.60 5.00
CA GLU A 317 26.59 3.66 5.21
C GLU A 317 26.94 3.47 6.70
N GLU A 318 26.91 4.54 7.52
CA GLU A 318 27.13 4.50 8.99
C GLU A 318 26.22 3.47 9.69
N THR A 319 24.95 3.36 9.26
CA THR A 319 24.01 2.37 9.81
C THR A 319 24.38 0.96 9.40
N ILE A 320 24.88 0.81 8.17
CA ILE A 320 25.22 -0.48 7.58
C ILE A 320 26.49 -1.00 8.25
N THR A 321 27.52 -0.17 8.41
CA THR A 321 28.79 -0.53 9.05
C THR A 321 28.61 -0.83 10.54
N ASP A 322 27.72 -0.13 11.26
CA ASP A 322 27.29 -0.45 12.64
C ASP A 322 26.78 -1.90 12.78
N ILE A 323 25.96 -2.38 11.84
CA ILE A 323 25.32 -3.70 11.92
C ILE A 323 26.03 -4.81 11.14
N LEU A 324 26.95 -4.47 10.23
CA LEU A 324 27.53 -5.40 9.25
C LEU A 324 28.17 -6.65 9.89
N SER A 325 28.79 -6.48 11.06
CA SER A 325 29.41 -7.59 11.81
C SER A 325 28.38 -8.62 12.33
N ASN A 326 27.17 -8.17 12.66
CA ASN A 326 26.05 -9.05 13.04
C ASN A 326 25.49 -9.75 11.78
N LEU A 327 25.26 -9.00 10.70
CA LEU A 327 24.73 -9.54 9.45
C LEU A 327 25.65 -10.61 8.84
N LYS A 328 26.97 -10.38 8.85
CA LYS A 328 27.97 -11.34 8.34
C LYS A 328 28.18 -12.58 9.23
N SER A 329 27.67 -12.59 10.47
CA SER A 329 27.84 -13.71 11.41
C SER A 329 26.63 -14.66 11.46
N GLY A 330 25.65 -14.51 10.57
CA GLY A 330 24.41 -15.31 10.59
C GLY A 330 23.27 -14.66 11.37
N SER A 331 23.45 -13.43 11.88
CA SER A 331 22.46 -12.82 12.77
C SER A 331 21.24 -12.29 12.00
N SER A 332 20.07 -12.82 12.34
CA SER A 332 18.77 -12.24 11.99
C SER A 332 18.32 -11.33 13.15
N THR A 333 18.84 -10.10 13.20
CA THR A 333 18.52 -9.15 14.29
C THR A 333 17.13 -8.55 14.12
N GLY A 334 16.13 -9.26 14.63
CA GLY A 334 14.74 -8.80 14.77
C GLY A 334 14.09 -9.09 16.13
N VAL A 335 14.63 -10.02 16.93
CA VAL A 335 14.11 -10.36 18.25
C VAL A 335 14.90 -9.65 19.36
N PRO A 336 14.27 -8.87 20.26
CA PRO A 336 14.94 -8.37 21.45
C PRO A 336 15.18 -9.53 22.44
N VAL A 337 16.45 -9.89 22.65
CA VAL A 337 16.82 -10.98 23.57
C VAL A 337 16.51 -10.59 25.03
N SER A 338 15.34 -11.00 25.52
CA SER A 338 14.93 -10.81 26.91
C SER A 338 15.39 -11.96 27.80
N THR A 339 16.51 -11.79 28.51
CA THR A 339 16.97 -12.75 29.52
C THR A 339 16.26 -12.52 30.85
N THR A 340 15.01 -12.98 30.98
CA THR A 340 14.27 -12.97 32.26
C THR A 340 13.53 -14.29 32.50
N GLU A 341 13.34 -14.66 33.78
CA GLU A 341 12.82 -15.96 34.21
C GLU A 341 11.33 -16.17 33.85
N THR A 342 10.98 -17.41 33.48
CA THR A 342 9.61 -17.80 33.10
C THR A 342 8.63 -17.60 34.25
N THR A 343 7.77 -16.58 34.12
CA THR A 343 6.56 -16.40 34.92
C THR A 343 5.37 -16.54 33.98
N THR A 344 4.41 -17.43 34.30
CA THR A 344 3.22 -17.68 33.48
C THR A 344 2.34 -16.44 33.40
N VAL A 345 2.11 -15.95 32.17
CA VAL A 345 1.20 -14.83 31.88
C VAL A 345 -0.07 -15.40 31.27
N ALA A 346 -1.22 -15.09 31.88
CA ALA A 346 -2.54 -15.51 31.38
C ALA A 346 -2.81 -14.99 29.95
N ALA A 347 -3.69 -15.66 29.20
CA ALA A 347 -4.15 -15.18 27.90
C ALA A 347 -4.72 -13.75 27.97
N THR A 348 -4.49 -12.95 26.92
CA THR A 348 -4.85 -11.53 26.83
C THR A 348 -5.56 -11.22 25.52
N GLU A 349 -6.17 -10.04 25.40
CA GLU A 349 -6.73 -9.55 24.14
C GLU A 349 -5.79 -8.52 23.50
N TYR A 350 -5.64 -8.58 22.18
CA TYR A 350 -4.89 -7.60 21.38
C TYR A 350 -5.84 -6.80 20.48
N SER A 351 -5.88 -5.48 20.71
CA SER A 351 -6.55 -4.51 19.83
C SER A 351 -5.58 -3.98 18.77
N ASN A 352 -6.04 -3.92 17.51
CA ASN A 352 -5.37 -3.18 16.44
C ASN A 352 -6.07 -1.84 16.20
N ASN A 353 -5.57 -0.76 16.82
CA ASN A 353 -6.17 0.57 16.74
C ASN A 353 -6.09 1.21 15.34
N LYS A 354 -5.26 0.69 14.42
CA LYS A 354 -5.19 1.15 13.02
C LYS A 354 -6.33 0.58 12.18
N HIS A 355 -6.65 -0.70 12.38
CA HIS A 355 -7.59 -1.46 11.53
C HIS A 355 -8.88 -1.89 12.22
N TRP A 356 -9.05 -1.55 13.49
CA TRP A 356 -10.25 -1.71 14.30
C TRP A 356 -10.74 -3.15 14.32
N TYR A 357 -9.87 -4.03 14.81
CA TYR A 357 -10.19 -5.41 15.16
C TYR A 357 -9.56 -5.78 16.50
N GLN A 358 -10.16 -6.76 17.17
CA GLN A 358 -9.66 -7.41 18.37
C GLN A 358 -9.40 -8.90 18.05
N ILE A 359 -8.44 -9.52 18.74
CA ILE A 359 -8.20 -10.97 18.70
C ILE A 359 -7.57 -11.41 20.03
N GLN A 360 -7.83 -12.64 20.46
CA GLN A 360 -7.17 -13.18 21.65
C GLN A 360 -5.69 -13.52 21.33
N VAL A 361 -4.84 -13.44 22.35
CA VAL A 361 -3.44 -13.86 22.34
C VAL A 361 -3.31 -15.05 23.31
N PRO A 362 -2.95 -16.25 22.84
CA PRO A 362 -2.95 -17.43 23.70
C PRO A 362 -1.94 -17.39 24.84
N GLU A 363 -2.22 -18.17 25.89
CA GLU A 363 -1.36 -18.26 27.06
C GLU A 363 0.03 -18.80 26.68
N ASN A 364 1.09 -18.08 27.05
CA ASN A 364 2.49 -18.41 26.76
C ASN A 364 2.89 -18.38 25.27
N TRP A 365 2.10 -17.75 24.39
CA TRP A 365 2.52 -17.40 23.03
C TRP A 365 3.26 -16.07 23.01
N GLU A 366 4.17 -15.90 22.05
CA GLU A 366 4.84 -14.63 21.76
C GLU A 366 4.05 -13.86 20.68
N ILE A 367 4.20 -12.52 20.63
CA ILE A 367 3.52 -11.65 19.66
C ILE A 367 4.47 -10.58 19.13
N ASP A 368 4.53 -10.42 17.81
CA ASP A 368 5.09 -9.29 17.09
C ASP A 368 3.94 -8.45 16.52
N ASN A 369 3.80 -7.24 17.05
CA ASN A 369 2.83 -6.24 16.61
C ASN A 369 3.51 -4.90 16.26
N ASN A 370 4.81 -4.92 15.95
CA ASN A 370 5.57 -3.71 15.57
C ASN A 370 5.06 -3.10 14.24
N ASN A 371 4.45 -3.91 13.38
CA ASN A 371 3.73 -3.46 12.20
C ASN A 371 2.22 -3.69 12.36
N ALA A 372 1.42 -2.63 12.43
CA ALA A 372 -0.03 -2.74 12.51
C ALA A 372 -0.68 -3.34 11.24
N ASP A 373 0.03 -3.38 10.10
CA ASP A 373 -0.45 -4.03 8.86
C ASP A 373 -0.07 -5.51 8.77
N ALA A 374 0.84 -6.00 9.63
CA ALA A 374 1.34 -7.36 9.65
C ALA A 374 1.68 -7.79 11.09
N VAL A 375 0.73 -8.46 11.75
CA VAL A 375 0.83 -8.90 13.16
C VAL A 375 0.98 -10.41 13.21
N ALA A 376 1.94 -10.91 13.98
CA ALA A 376 2.20 -12.34 14.15
C ALA A 376 2.15 -12.74 15.62
N MET A 377 1.62 -13.92 15.93
CA MET A 377 1.75 -14.53 17.26
C MET A 377 2.00 -16.02 17.13
N TRP A 378 2.87 -16.60 17.97
CA TRP A 378 3.32 -17.98 17.82
C TRP A 378 3.61 -18.71 19.14
N ASP A 379 3.49 -20.03 19.14
CA ASP A 379 4.04 -20.90 20.18
C ASP A 379 5.55 -21.11 19.96
N PRO A 380 6.44 -20.61 20.85
CA PRO A 380 7.88 -20.78 20.71
C PRO A 380 8.37 -22.24 20.86
N LYS A 381 7.49 -23.22 21.13
CA LYS A 381 7.82 -24.66 21.20
C LYS A 381 7.46 -25.46 19.95
N THR A 382 6.45 -25.02 19.19
CA THR A 382 5.92 -25.78 18.03
C THR A 382 5.92 -25.00 16.72
N GLU A 383 6.26 -23.70 16.76
CA GLU A 383 6.24 -22.79 15.61
C GLU A 383 4.82 -22.62 14.98
N ALA A 384 3.79 -23.13 15.66
CA ALA A 384 2.39 -22.86 15.36
C ALA A 384 2.12 -21.36 15.49
N THR A 385 1.57 -20.75 14.45
CA THR A 385 1.52 -19.29 14.28
C THR A 385 0.13 -18.85 13.82
N ILE A 386 -0.39 -17.75 14.38
CA ILE A 386 -1.43 -16.92 13.78
C ILE A 386 -0.75 -15.72 13.12
N TRP A 387 -0.97 -15.52 11.84
CA TRP A 387 -0.48 -14.38 11.06
C TRP A 387 -1.66 -13.54 10.56
N ILE A 388 -1.66 -12.24 10.84
CA ILE A 388 -2.66 -11.29 10.38
C ILE A 388 -2.00 -10.30 9.43
N SER A 389 -2.56 -10.15 8.23
CA SER A 389 -2.06 -9.24 7.20
C SER A 389 -3.20 -8.39 6.63
N VAL A 390 -2.92 -7.12 6.38
CA VAL A 390 -3.93 -6.15 5.90
C VAL A 390 -3.50 -5.50 4.59
N THR A 391 -4.33 -5.65 3.56
CA THR A 391 -4.13 -5.03 2.23
C THR A 391 -5.21 -3.97 2.00
N GLN A 392 -4.82 -2.74 1.69
CA GLN A 392 -5.80 -1.73 1.27
C GLN A 392 -6.28 -2.01 -0.16
N VAL A 393 -7.60 -1.90 -0.35
CA VAL A 393 -8.32 -2.14 -1.60
C VAL A 393 -9.25 -0.96 -1.89
N ASP A 394 -9.44 -0.60 -3.16
CA ASP A 394 -10.43 0.42 -3.53
C ASP A 394 -11.86 -0.13 -3.29
N PRO A 395 -12.66 0.46 -2.39
CA PRO A 395 -14.02 -0.01 -2.10
C PRO A 395 -15.00 0.21 -3.27
N THR A 396 -14.60 0.97 -4.31
CA THR A 396 -15.37 1.14 -5.55
C THR A 396 -15.21 -0.08 -6.46
N SER A 397 -13.98 -0.56 -6.64
CA SER A 397 -13.64 -1.77 -7.41
C SER A 397 -13.97 -3.05 -6.65
N TYR A 398 -13.85 -3.03 -5.31
CA TYR A 398 -14.08 -4.18 -4.43
C TYR A 398 -15.17 -3.87 -3.38
N PRO A 399 -16.43 -3.65 -3.78
CA PRO A 399 -17.51 -3.29 -2.86
C PRO A 399 -17.97 -4.44 -1.96
N THR A 400 -17.64 -5.69 -2.32
CA THR A 400 -18.03 -6.91 -1.60
C THR A 400 -16.88 -7.90 -1.48
N LEU A 401 -16.95 -8.79 -0.49
CA LEU A 401 -15.97 -9.86 -0.30
C LEU A 401 -15.90 -10.81 -1.53
N ASP A 402 -16.99 -10.95 -2.29
CA ASP A 402 -16.99 -11.72 -3.54
C ASP A 402 -16.23 -11.00 -4.67
N ALA A 403 -16.34 -9.67 -4.77
CA ALA A 403 -15.51 -8.90 -5.68
C ALA A 403 -14.03 -9.00 -5.28
N ALA A 404 -13.72 -8.89 -3.97
CA ALA A 404 -12.36 -9.05 -3.46
C ALA A 404 -11.78 -10.44 -3.74
N THR A 405 -12.53 -11.52 -3.47
CA THR A 405 -12.06 -12.91 -3.71
C THR A 405 -12.13 -13.37 -5.18
N LEU A 406 -12.54 -12.50 -6.10
CA LEU A 406 -12.37 -12.66 -7.55
C LEU A 406 -11.13 -11.92 -8.08
N GLY A 407 -10.77 -10.77 -7.50
CA GLY A 407 -9.54 -10.04 -7.85
C GLY A 407 -8.28 -10.53 -7.12
N TYR A 408 -8.47 -11.12 -5.93
CA TYR A 408 -7.44 -11.68 -5.08
C TYR A 408 -7.76 -13.16 -4.77
N SER A 409 -6.73 -13.94 -4.50
CA SER A 409 -6.83 -15.32 -4.00
C SER A 409 -5.62 -15.59 -3.11
N PRO A 410 -5.59 -16.66 -2.31
CA PRO A 410 -4.35 -17.13 -1.69
C PRO A 410 -3.36 -17.49 -2.80
N ILE A 411 -2.46 -16.56 -3.10
CA ILE A 411 -1.34 -16.79 -3.99
C ILE A 411 -0.29 -17.53 -3.15
N PRO A 412 0.19 -18.72 -3.58
CA PRO A 412 1.32 -19.35 -2.92
C PRO A 412 2.49 -18.37 -2.94
N SER A 413 3.03 -18.02 -1.77
CA SER A 413 4.33 -17.36 -1.74
C SER A 413 5.36 -18.32 -2.37
N SER A 414 6.20 -17.82 -3.28
CA SER A 414 7.63 -18.16 -3.36
C SER A 414 8.06 -19.54 -2.83
N ASN A 415 8.10 -19.67 -1.49
CA ASN A 415 8.59 -20.81 -0.72
C ASN A 415 7.64 -22.00 -0.65
N MET A 416 6.37 -21.85 -1.03
CA MET A 416 5.32 -22.86 -0.98
C MET A 416 5.37 -23.81 -2.18
N THR A 417 6.30 -24.76 -2.14
CA THR A 417 6.34 -25.87 -3.09
C THR A 417 5.23 -26.90 -2.79
N GLN A 418 4.76 -27.65 -3.80
CA GLN A 418 3.72 -28.69 -3.64
C GLN A 418 2.45 -28.21 -2.92
N TRP A 419 2.03 -26.96 -3.17
CA TRP A 419 0.85 -26.37 -2.55
C TRP A 419 -0.47 -26.83 -3.19
N SER A 420 -1.53 -26.83 -2.41
CA SER A 420 -2.91 -26.99 -2.87
C SER A 420 -3.91 -26.35 -1.91
N ILE A 421 -4.90 -25.63 -2.44
CA ILE A 421 -6.12 -25.28 -1.71
C ILE A 421 -7.00 -26.54 -1.64
N GLU A 422 -7.15 -27.10 -0.44
CA GLU A 422 -7.95 -28.29 -0.16
C GLU A 422 -9.44 -27.96 0.00
N SER A 423 -9.74 -26.76 0.51
CA SER A 423 -11.09 -26.21 0.68
C SER A 423 -11.10 -24.71 0.42
N ASN A 424 -12.16 -24.22 -0.22
CA ASN A 424 -12.50 -22.81 -0.33
C ASN A 424 -14.02 -22.69 -0.11
N ARG A 425 -14.44 -22.02 0.96
CA ARG A 425 -15.87 -21.87 1.32
C ARG A 425 -16.15 -20.55 2.01
N ARG A 426 -17.36 -20.02 1.84
CA ARG A 426 -17.84 -18.89 2.65
C ARG A 426 -18.19 -19.40 4.05
N ILE A 427 -17.78 -18.65 5.06
CA ILE A 427 -18.12 -18.82 6.47
C ILE A 427 -18.76 -17.53 7.02
N ARG A 428 -19.29 -17.60 8.24
CA ARG A 428 -19.59 -16.45 9.09
C ARG A 428 -18.71 -16.60 10.33
N ALA A 429 -17.79 -15.66 10.55
CA ALA A 429 -16.93 -15.65 11.73
C ALA A 429 -17.67 -15.00 12.91
N THR A 430 -18.38 -13.91 12.63
CA THR A 430 -19.46 -13.37 13.46
C THR A 430 -20.77 -13.48 12.68
N ASP A 431 -21.93 -13.44 13.36
CA ASP A 431 -23.23 -13.72 12.72
C ASP A 431 -23.60 -12.77 11.58
N ILE A 432 -22.94 -11.62 11.48
CA ILE A 432 -23.23 -10.55 10.51
C ILE A 432 -22.09 -10.40 9.48
N ILE A 433 -20.82 -10.40 9.90
CA ILE A 433 -19.70 -10.15 8.98
C ILE A 433 -19.26 -11.48 8.31
N PRO A 434 -19.42 -11.62 6.98
CA PRO A 434 -19.01 -12.81 6.26
C PRO A 434 -17.49 -12.84 6.09
N ALA A 435 -16.91 -14.05 6.11
CA ALA A 435 -15.50 -14.27 5.80
C ALA A 435 -15.35 -15.43 4.80
N GLN A 436 -14.26 -15.43 4.02
CA GLN A 436 -13.93 -16.53 3.12
C GLN A 436 -12.88 -17.40 3.80
N GLU A 437 -13.18 -18.69 3.98
CA GLU A 437 -12.23 -19.67 4.50
C GLU A 437 -11.52 -20.38 3.35
N TYR A 438 -10.19 -20.43 3.43
CA TYR A 438 -9.34 -21.30 2.66
C TYR A 438 -8.61 -22.28 3.58
N ILE A 439 -8.54 -23.55 3.19
CA ILE A 439 -7.65 -24.54 3.82
C ILE A 439 -6.60 -24.92 2.80
N LEU A 440 -5.34 -24.80 3.17
CA LEU A 440 -4.20 -25.04 2.29
C LEU A 440 -3.23 -26.03 2.92
N THR A 441 -2.65 -26.89 2.09
CA THR A 441 -1.40 -27.58 2.42
C THR A 441 -0.31 -27.21 1.42
N TYR A 442 0.94 -27.17 1.89
CA TYR A 442 2.11 -26.73 1.11
C TYR A 442 3.40 -27.25 1.75
N ARG A 443 4.55 -27.03 1.10
CA ARG A 443 5.87 -27.28 1.68
C ARG A 443 6.78 -26.08 1.61
N ILE A 444 7.33 -25.67 2.75
CA ILE A 444 8.47 -24.74 2.86
C ILE A 444 9.71 -25.57 3.25
N SER A 445 10.83 -25.37 2.53
CA SER A 445 12.11 -26.05 2.78
C SER A 445 12.02 -27.59 2.90
N GLY A 446 11.02 -28.20 2.25
CA GLY A 446 10.74 -29.64 2.31
C GLY A 446 9.76 -30.09 3.41
N THR A 447 9.56 -29.32 4.47
CA THR A 447 8.57 -29.59 5.53
C THR A 447 7.15 -29.36 5.01
N LYS A 448 6.23 -30.32 5.16
CA LYS A 448 4.80 -30.11 4.83
C LYS A 448 4.13 -29.33 5.97
N ASN A 449 3.41 -28.29 5.61
CA ASN A 449 2.64 -27.42 6.47
C ASN A 449 1.15 -27.48 6.08
N LYS A 450 0.29 -26.97 6.98
CA LYS A 450 -1.12 -26.67 6.70
C LYS A 450 -1.43 -25.27 7.24
N ALA A 451 -2.21 -24.51 6.48
CA ALA A 451 -2.81 -23.25 6.89
C ALA A 451 -4.34 -23.32 6.82
N VAL A 452 -5.00 -22.58 7.72
CA VAL A 452 -6.43 -22.24 7.64
C VAL A 452 -6.51 -20.72 7.65
N GLU A 453 -6.99 -20.13 6.55
CA GLU A 453 -7.06 -18.69 6.36
C GLU A 453 -8.50 -18.21 6.37
N HIS A 454 -8.81 -17.17 7.13
CA HIS A 454 -10.08 -16.44 7.10
C HIS A 454 -9.84 -15.04 6.52
N TRP A 455 -10.55 -14.72 5.43
CA TRP A 455 -10.44 -13.44 4.70
C TRP A 455 -11.68 -12.57 4.92
N TYR A 456 -11.46 -11.32 5.32
CA TYR A 456 -12.48 -10.34 5.70
C TYR A 456 -12.34 -9.07 4.86
N LEU A 457 -13.46 -8.46 4.45
CA LEU A 457 -13.46 -7.13 3.82
C LEU A 457 -14.00 -6.10 4.81
N LEU A 458 -13.11 -5.34 5.44
CA LEU A 458 -13.37 -4.39 6.52
C LEU A 458 -13.15 -2.96 6.01
N GLY A 459 -14.21 -2.37 5.46
CA GLY A 459 -14.13 -1.06 4.83
C GLY A 459 -13.32 -1.09 3.53
N SER A 460 -12.27 -0.28 3.45
CA SER A 460 -11.25 -0.32 2.39
C SER A 460 -10.12 -1.33 2.64
N ASN A 461 -10.26 -2.25 3.61
CA ASN A 461 -9.18 -3.14 4.06
C ASN A 461 -9.57 -4.61 3.86
N LEU A 462 -8.80 -5.33 3.05
CA LEU A 462 -8.85 -6.79 2.95
C LEU A 462 -7.91 -7.38 4.03
N VAL A 463 -8.49 -7.98 5.07
CA VAL A 463 -7.75 -8.59 6.18
C VAL A 463 -7.70 -10.10 6.03
N ARG A 464 -6.51 -10.69 6.08
CA ARG A 464 -6.24 -12.14 6.02
C ARG A 464 -5.69 -12.58 7.37
N VAL A 465 -6.45 -13.41 8.08
CA VAL A 465 -6.07 -14.06 9.35
C VAL A 465 -5.75 -15.52 9.05
N GLU A 466 -4.52 -15.94 9.28
CA GLU A 466 -3.98 -17.24 8.88
C GLU A 466 -3.47 -18.02 10.09
N ALA A 467 -4.08 -19.17 10.38
CA ALA A 467 -3.57 -20.15 11.34
C ALA A 467 -2.71 -21.19 10.62
N LEU A 468 -1.38 -21.11 10.78
CA LEU A 468 -0.41 -21.96 10.08
C LEU A 468 0.45 -22.77 11.05
N ALA A 469 0.77 -24.02 10.68
CA ALA A 469 1.73 -24.85 11.39
C ALA A 469 2.27 -25.99 10.51
N SER A 470 3.33 -26.65 10.98
CA SER A 470 3.77 -27.95 10.44
C SER A 470 2.61 -28.96 10.44
N ILE A 471 2.54 -29.79 9.41
CA ILE A 471 1.43 -30.77 9.28
C ILE A 471 1.35 -31.71 10.48
N THR A 472 2.49 -32.01 11.12
CA THR A 472 2.54 -32.84 12.33
C THR A 472 1.73 -32.23 13.49
N VAL A 473 1.74 -30.90 13.62
CA VAL A 473 0.94 -30.18 14.63
C VAL A 473 -0.55 -30.33 14.35
N TRP A 474 -0.96 -30.44 13.08
CA TRP A 474 -2.35 -30.58 12.65
C TRP A 474 -2.88 -32.03 12.57
N GLU A 475 -2.01 -33.02 12.36
CA GLU A 475 -2.39 -34.42 12.17
C GLU A 475 -2.16 -35.31 13.41
N ASP A 476 -1.22 -34.96 14.32
CA ASP A 476 -0.89 -35.76 15.50
C ASP A 476 -1.62 -35.29 16.77
N THR A 477 -2.37 -36.21 17.38
CA THR A 477 -3.10 -36.05 18.64
C THR A 477 -2.27 -35.53 19.82
N GLN A 478 -0.94 -35.69 19.83
CA GLN A 478 -0.10 -35.13 20.90
C GLN A 478 -0.09 -33.59 20.92
N PHE A 479 -0.49 -32.94 19.83
CA PHE A 479 -0.60 -31.49 19.70
C PHE A 479 -2.05 -30.97 19.79
N SER A 480 -3.01 -31.77 20.26
CA SER A 480 -4.44 -31.38 20.29
C SER A 480 -4.70 -30.04 21.00
N ALA A 481 -3.99 -29.76 22.10
CA ALA A 481 -4.10 -28.46 22.78
C ALA A 481 -3.63 -27.28 21.90
N VAL A 482 -2.64 -27.48 21.02
CA VAL A 482 -2.16 -26.47 20.07
C VAL A 482 -3.11 -26.33 18.89
N GLN A 483 -3.74 -27.43 18.45
CA GLN A 483 -4.82 -27.41 17.44
C GLN A 483 -6.03 -26.62 17.95
N GLU A 484 -6.52 -26.94 19.15
CA GLU A 484 -7.59 -26.20 19.84
C GLU A 484 -7.22 -24.73 20.05
N THR A 485 -5.94 -24.44 20.33
CA THR A 485 -5.43 -23.05 20.44
C THR A 485 -5.48 -22.31 19.10
N LEU A 486 -4.94 -22.90 18.03
CA LEU A 486 -4.98 -22.32 16.67
C LEU A 486 -6.42 -22.03 16.23
N GLU A 487 -7.32 -23.01 16.39
CA GLU A 487 -8.72 -22.88 15.98
C GLU A 487 -9.49 -21.87 16.86
N SER A 488 -9.33 -21.88 18.19
CA SER A 488 -10.01 -20.90 19.05
C SER A 488 -9.48 -19.48 18.86
N THR A 489 -8.18 -19.30 18.59
CA THR A 489 -7.59 -17.98 18.32
C THR A 489 -8.08 -17.43 16.98
N LEU A 490 -8.06 -18.24 15.92
CA LEU A 490 -8.59 -17.87 14.60
C LEU A 490 -10.05 -17.44 14.66
N ASN A 491 -10.89 -18.20 15.39
CA ASN A 491 -12.30 -17.89 15.60
C ASN A 491 -12.55 -16.78 16.65
N SER A 492 -11.50 -16.24 17.30
CA SER A 492 -11.61 -15.08 18.20
C SER A 492 -11.40 -13.73 17.51
N PHE A 493 -11.07 -13.74 16.20
CA PHE A 493 -10.91 -12.50 15.44
C PHE A 493 -12.26 -11.77 15.31
N LYS A 494 -12.29 -10.55 15.86
CA LYS A 494 -13.49 -9.77 16.11
C LYS A 494 -13.34 -8.38 15.45
N PRO A 495 -13.87 -8.19 14.23
CA PRO A 495 -13.72 -6.97 13.45
C PRO A 495 -14.78 -5.89 13.74
N GLU A 496 -15.73 -6.15 14.63
CA GLU A 496 -16.78 -5.19 15.01
C GLU A 496 -16.72 -4.80 16.49
N THR A 497 -17.14 -3.57 16.80
CA THR A 497 -17.17 -3.05 18.17
C THR A 497 -18.57 -3.07 18.78
N TYR A 498 -19.61 -3.28 17.97
CA TYR A 498 -20.99 -3.46 18.40
C TYR A 498 -21.81 -4.30 17.40
N ILE A 499 -22.76 -5.10 17.94
CA ILE A 499 -23.75 -5.90 17.21
C ILE A 499 -25.12 -5.69 17.86
N ASN A 500 -26.15 -5.42 17.03
CA ASN A 500 -27.55 -5.63 17.40
C ASN A 500 -28.08 -6.84 16.62
N ALA A 501 -28.25 -7.96 17.33
CA ALA A 501 -28.68 -9.23 16.74
C ALA A 501 -30.21 -9.32 16.50
N ASP A 502 -31.01 -8.50 17.19
CA ASP A 502 -32.48 -8.48 17.02
C ASP A 502 -32.89 -7.76 15.72
N VAL A 503 -32.13 -6.71 15.34
CA VAL A 503 -32.28 -5.99 14.06
C VAL A 503 -31.40 -6.57 12.96
N GLY A 504 -30.28 -7.20 13.32
CA GLY A 504 -29.32 -7.79 12.37
C GLY A 504 -28.37 -6.77 11.75
N TYR A 505 -27.79 -5.86 12.55
CA TYR A 505 -26.72 -4.95 12.12
C TYR A 505 -25.48 -4.96 13.02
N SER A 506 -24.32 -4.63 12.45
CA SER A 506 -23.06 -4.45 13.17
C SER A 506 -22.38 -3.12 12.79
N LEU A 507 -21.58 -2.59 13.73
CA LEU A 507 -20.82 -1.36 13.54
C LEU A 507 -19.40 -1.53 14.12
N ALA A 508 -18.42 -0.87 13.49
CA ALA A 508 -17.04 -0.79 13.94
C ALA A 508 -16.60 0.67 14.00
N HIS A 509 -15.72 1.00 14.94
CA HIS A 509 -15.13 2.32 15.15
C HIS A 509 -13.70 2.17 15.73
N PRO A 510 -12.89 3.25 15.82
CA PRO A 510 -11.57 3.17 16.46
C PRO A 510 -11.66 2.72 17.92
N ASP A 511 -10.81 1.78 18.33
CA ASP A 511 -10.88 1.09 19.64
C ASP A 511 -10.77 2.03 20.87
N ASP A 512 -10.19 3.22 20.69
CA ASP A 512 -10.07 4.26 21.71
C ASP A 512 -11.33 5.10 21.92
N TRP A 513 -12.36 4.96 21.07
CA TRP A 513 -13.63 5.68 21.23
C TRP A 513 -14.45 5.09 22.37
N ILE A 514 -14.85 5.98 23.28
CA ILE A 514 -15.58 5.62 24.49
C ILE A 514 -17.03 5.30 24.12
N GLN A 515 -17.43 4.04 24.29
CA GLN A 515 -18.81 3.63 24.17
C GLN A 515 -19.62 4.17 25.35
N SER A 516 -20.83 4.66 25.06
CA SER A 516 -21.78 5.14 26.08
C SER A 516 -22.92 4.15 26.28
N VAL A 517 -23.51 4.15 27.47
CA VAL A 517 -24.64 3.27 27.80
C VAL A 517 -25.84 3.62 26.90
N PRO A 518 -26.46 2.66 26.19
CA PRO A 518 -27.65 2.90 25.38
C PRO A 518 -28.79 3.53 26.18
N GLY A 519 -29.65 4.31 25.51
CA GLY A 519 -30.76 5.02 26.14
C GLY A 519 -31.91 5.29 25.18
N ASP A 520 -33.00 5.85 25.69
CA ASP A 520 -34.31 5.96 25.01
C ASP A 520 -34.31 6.65 23.62
N SER A 521 -33.20 7.30 23.22
CA SER A 521 -33.05 8.03 21.96
C SER A 521 -31.93 7.51 21.02
N TYR A 522 -31.21 6.46 21.40
CA TYR A 522 -30.19 5.81 20.56
C TYR A 522 -29.96 4.35 20.97
N ASP A 523 -29.98 3.46 19.99
CA ASP A 523 -29.69 2.02 20.15
C ASP A 523 -28.22 1.77 20.48
N TYR A 524 -27.36 2.63 19.92
CA TYR A 524 -25.92 2.61 20.11
C TYR A 524 -25.33 4.03 20.08
N LYS A 525 -24.26 4.29 20.83
CA LYS A 525 -23.47 5.54 20.75
C LYS A 525 -22.03 5.39 21.27
N ALA A 526 -21.07 5.93 20.54
CA ALA A 526 -19.67 6.09 20.96
C ALA A 526 -19.10 7.47 20.57
N SER A 527 -18.02 7.90 21.22
CA SER A 527 -17.38 9.20 20.96
C SER A 527 -15.86 9.19 21.15
N SER A 528 -15.16 10.00 20.37
CA SER A 528 -13.71 10.23 20.49
C SER A 528 -13.31 10.65 21.91
N PRO A 529 -12.18 10.17 22.48
CA PRO A 529 -11.77 10.38 23.88
C PRO A 529 -11.17 11.78 24.17
N ASP A 530 -11.76 12.84 23.62
CA ASP A 530 -11.46 14.26 23.80
C ASP A 530 -10.06 14.77 23.39
N ILE A 531 -10.01 15.56 22.31
CA ILE A 531 -9.08 16.70 22.22
C ILE A 531 -9.84 17.94 22.69
N SER A 532 -9.98 18.08 24.02
CA SER A 532 -10.68 19.18 24.71
C SER A 532 -12.16 19.36 24.35
N GLY A 533 -12.97 18.33 24.63
CA GLY A 533 -14.34 18.18 24.15
C GLY A 533 -14.41 17.12 23.06
N SER A 534 -15.52 16.38 23.00
CA SER A 534 -15.63 15.21 22.11
C SER A 534 -15.76 15.67 20.66
N THR A 535 -14.67 15.56 19.90
CA THR A 535 -14.53 16.13 18.56
C THR A 535 -15.37 15.40 17.51
N ALA A 536 -15.65 14.11 17.73
CA ALA A 536 -16.59 13.32 16.96
C ALA A 536 -17.43 12.38 17.84
N GLN A 537 -18.70 12.19 17.45
CA GLN A 537 -19.61 11.18 18.01
C GLN A 537 -20.26 10.38 16.88
N ILE A 538 -20.49 9.09 17.11
CA ILE A 538 -21.37 8.25 16.29
C ILE A 538 -22.52 7.72 17.13
N TYR A 539 -23.70 7.59 16.54
CA TYR A 539 -24.86 6.99 17.19
C TYR A 539 -25.81 6.37 16.18
N VAL A 540 -26.58 5.37 16.61
CA VAL A 540 -27.54 4.68 15.77
C VAL A 540 -28.96 4.91 16.27
N GLN A 541 -29.85 5.28 15.36
CA GLN A 541 -31.29 5.34 15.60
C GLN A 541 -32.02 4.32 14.75
N LEU A 542 -32.97 3.63 15.37
CA LEU A 542 -33.87 2.68 14.74
C LEU A 542 -35.21 3.36 14.46
N ASN A 543 -35.50 3.60 13.19
CA ASN A 543 -36.77 4.15 12.74
C ASN A 543 -37.58 3.04 12.04
N SER A 544 -38.90 3.19 11.93
CA SER A 544 -39.68 2.29 11.07
C SER A 544 -39.41 2.58 9.59
N SER A 545 -39.36 1.52 8.77
CA SER A 545 -39.39 1.58 7.31
C SER A 545 -40.71 1.05 6.72
N GLU A 546 -41.76 0.85 7.54
CA GLU A 546 -43.02 0.22 7.10
C GLU A 546 -43.58 0.92 5.84
N GLY A 547 -43.80 0.12 4.79
CA GLY A 547 -44.28 0.59 3.47
C GLY A 547 -43.18 1.00 2.49
N TYR A 548 -41.89 1.02 2.89
CA TYR A 548 -40.77 1.37 2.02
C TYR A 548 -39.88 0.16 1.70
N THR A 549 -39.64 -0.09 0.42
CA THR A 549 -38.70 -1.11 -0.09
C THR A 549 -37.51 -0.51 -0.84
N ASN A 550 -37.42 0.82 -0.89
CA ASN A 550 -36.36 1.55 -1.59
C ASN A 550 -35.78 2.63 -0.68
N VAL A 551 -34.48 2.52 -0.40
CA VAL A 551 -33.75 3.43 0.51
C VAL A 551 -33.68 4.87 -0.02
N GLN A 552 -33.72 5.07 -1.35
CA GLN A 552 -33.75 6.40 -1.96
C GLN A 552 -35.10 7.09 -1.70
N GLU A 553 -36.23 6.40 -1.87
CA GLU A 553 -37.55 7.01 -1.61
C GLU A 553 -37.72 7.34 -0.12
N TYR A 554 -37.27 6.44 0.77
CA TYR A 554 -37.24 6.69 2.20
C TYR A 554 -36.34 7.89 2.54
N GLY A 555 -35.11 7.90 2.00
CA GLY A 555 -34.11 8.94 2.23
C GLY A 555 -34.48 10.31 1.70
N GLU A 556 -35.13 10.41 0.54
CA GLU A 556 -35.63 11.67 -0.03
C GLU A 556 -36.73 12.32 0.83
N ARG A 557 -37.56 11.49 1.48
CA ARG A 557 -38.60 11.92 2.43
C ARG A 557 -38.05 12.19 3.84
N SER A 558 -36.90 11.63 4.17
CA SER A 558 -36.25 11.75 5.49
C SER A 558 -35.69 13.14 5.76
N SER A 559 -35.74 13.58 7.02
CA SER A 559 -35.18 14.86 7.48
C SER A 559 -34.42 14.68 8.79
N VAL A 560 -33.20 15.22 8.88
CA VAL A 560 -32.50 15.40 10.15
C VAL A 560 -33.10 16.64 10.84
N ALA A 561 -33.43 16.51 12.13
CA ALA A 561 -34.03 17.60 12.91
C ALA A 561 -33.04 18.76 13.11
N ASP A 562 -33.57 19.98 13.19
CA ASP A 562 -32.84 21.21 13.54
C ASP A 562 -31.48 21.36 12.82
N SER A 563 -31.44 21.02 11.53
CA SER A 563 -30.22 20.90 10.73
C SER A 563 -30.36 21.50 9.33
N GLN A 564 -29.31 22.16 8.85
CA GLN A 564 -29.20 22.63 7.47
C GLN A 564 -28.61 21.50 6.60
N ILE A 565 -29.41 20.93 5.71
CA ILE A 565 -28.92 19.92 4.76
C ILE A 565 -27.98 20.57 3.73
N LEU A 566 -26.82 19.95 3.51
CA LEU A 566 -25.83 20.33 2.51
C LEU A 566 -25.92 19.46 1.25
N SER A 567 -25.95 18.14 1.41
CA SER A 567 -26.03 17.20 0.30
C SER A 567 -26.88 15.97 0.63
N ARG A 568 -27.33 15.27 -0.42
CA ARG A 568 -28.12 14.04 -0.37
C ARG A 568 -27.74 13.15 -1.54
N SER A 569 -27.51 11.87 -1.30
CA SER A 569 -27.15 10.91 -2.36
C SER A 569 -27.46 9.47 -1.97
N THR A 570 -27.74 8.61 -2.95
CA THR A 570 -27.69 7.16 -2.76
C THR A 570 -26.25 6.69 -2.95
N VAL A 571 -25.72 5.98 -1.96
CA VAL A 571 -24.33 5.53 -1.89
C VAL A 571 -24.26 4.00 -1.80
N PHE A 572 -23.06 3.44 -1.97
CA PHE A 572 -22.80 2.00 -1.85
C PHE A 572 -23.64 1.10 -2.76
N LEU A 573 -24.04 1.60 -3.94
CA LEU A 573 -24.86 0.87 -4.94
C LEU A 573 -24.29 -0.49 -5.41
N GLY A 574 -22.99 -0.74 -5.20
CA GLY A 574 -22.33 -2.02 -5.48
C GLY A 574 -22.36 -3.03 -4.32
N ARG A 575 -22.91 -2.66 -3.16
CA ARG A 575 -23.08 -3.54 -2.00
C ARG A 575 -24.44 -4.24 -2.03
N PRO A 576 -24.64 -5.36 -1.31
CA PRO A 576 -25.95 -6.02 -1.22
C PRO A 576 -27.03 -5.08 -0.67
N ASN A 577 -26.62 -4.18 0.22
CA ASN A 577 -27.46 -3.28 0.98
C ASN A 577 -27.03 -1.84 0.66
N PRO A 578 -27.59 -1.21 -0.39
CA PRO A 578 -27.31 0.18 -0.71
C PRO A 578 -27.91 1.12 0.36
N SER A 579 -27.28 2.28 0.54
CA SER A 579 -27.64 3.23 1.60
C SER A 579 -27.98 4.60 1.01
N TYR A 580 -28.68 5.44 1.78
CA TYR A 580 -28.87 6.84 1.47
C TYR A 580 -28.08 7.71 2.46
N GLN A 581 -27.25 8.60 1.95
CA GLN A 581 -26.43 9.51 2.74
C GLN A 581 -27.04 10.92 2.73
N ILE A 582 -27.08 11.55 3.90
CA ILE A 582 -27.45 12.96 4.08
C ILE A 582 -26.32 13.65 4.84
N GLU A 583 -25.78 14.72 4.27
CA GLU A 583 -24.73 15.58 4.86
C GLU A 583 -25.37 16.88 5.32
N TYR A 584 -25.06 17.37 6.53
CA TYR A 584 -25.77 18.49 7.15
C TYR A 584 -24.91 19.26 8.17
N LEU A 585 -25.31 20.50 8.46
CA LEU A 585 -24.82 21.27 9.61
C LEU A 585 -25.88 21.30 10.72
N HIS A 586 -25.50 20.91 11.93
CA HIS A 586 -26.35 20.90 13.11
C HIS A 586 -25.81 21.86 14.19
N PRO A 587 -26.43 23.05 14.37
CA PRO A 587 -26.03 24.01 15.40
C PRO A 587 -26.58 23.60 16.78
N VAL A 588 -25.71 23.51 17.77
CA VAL A 588 -26.04 23.17 19.17
C VAL A 588 -25.40 24.22 20.09
N ASP A 589 -26.23 24.99 20.79
CA ASP A 589 -25.84 26.16 21.60
C ASP A 589 -24.92 27.15 20.86
N THR A 590 -23.61 27.12 21.15
CA THR A 590 -22.58 27.98 20.54
C THR A 590 -21.68 27.24 19.55
N VAL A 591 -21.95 25.95 19.31
CA VAL A 591 -21.16 25.02 18.50
C VAL A 591 -21.94 24.68 17.23
N THR A 592 -21.24 24.34 16.15
CA THR A 592 -21.85 23.72 14.97
C THR A 592 -21.13 22.42 14.67
N TYR A 593 -21.90 21.35 14.56
CA TYR A 593 -21.44 20.07 14.09
C TYR A 593 -21.63 20.00 12.57
N HIS A 594 -20.65 19.45 11.87
CA HIS A 594 -20.84 18.92 10.53
C HIS A 594 -21.10 17.43 10.68
N GLY A 595 -22.31 17.00 10.33
CA GLY A 595 -22.75 15.63 10.46
C GLY A 595 -23.03 14.98 9.12
N MET A 596 -22.88 13.66 9.08
CA MET A 596 -23.48 12.81 8.06
C MET A 596 -24.33 11.74 8.73
N VAL A 597 -25.39 11.32 8.05
CA VAL A 597 -26.14 10.11 8.42
C VAL A 597 -26.21 9.15 7.23
N LEU A 598 -25.93 7.88 7.50
CA LEU A 598 -26.09 6.76 6.59
C LEU A 598 -27.37 6.00 6.95
N ILE A 599 -28.36 6.01 6.04
CA ILE A 599 -29.64 5.34 6.22
C ILE A 599 -29.65 4.05 5.39
N THR A 600 -29.96 2.91 6.01
CA THR A 600 -30.11 1.60 5.33
C THR A 600 -31.36 0.89 5.83
N LEU A 601 -32.09 0.21 4.94
CA LEU A 601 -33.32 -0.53 5.31
C LEU A 601 -32.99 -1.97 5.72
N VAL A 602 -33.57 -2.45 6.82
CA VAL A 602 -33.35 -3.77 7.41
C VAL A 602 -34.69 -4.33 7.90
N GLY A 603 -35.31 -5.22 7.14
CA GLY A 603 -36.68 -5.66 7.41
C GLY A 603 -37.65 -4.48 7.51
N ASP A 604 -38.41 -4.41 8.61
CA ASP A 604 -39.37 -3.32 8.91
C ASP A 604 -38.71 -2.08 9.56
N TYR A 605 -37.37 -2.04 9.65
CA TYR A 605 -36.60 -0.92 10.17
C TYR A 605 -35.83 -0.15 9.09
N ALA A 606 -35.61 1.13 9.35
CA ALA A 606 -34.53 1.92 8.78
C ALA A 606 -33.50 2.16 9.90
N VAL A 607 -32.27 1.67 9.70
CA VAL A 607 -31.13 1.92 10.58
C VAL A 607 -30.44 3.20 10.11
N TRP A 608 -30.39 4.20 10.97
CA TRP A 608 -29.76 5.49 10.71
C TRP A 608 -28.46 5.57 11.53
N VAL A 609 -27.30 5.45 10.88
CA VAL A 609 -25.99 5.61 11.51
C VAL A 609 -25.54 7.06 11.34
N PHE A 610 -25.65 7.83 12.41
CA PHE A 610 -25.21 9.22 12.47
C PHE A 610 -23.73 9.31 12.85
N ALA A 611 -23.05 10.31 12.31
CA ALA A 611 -21.71 10.72 12.67
C ALA A 611 -21.64 12.25 12.69
N ASP A 612 -21.64 12.86 13.88
CA ASP A 612 -21.49 14.30 14.06
C ASP A 612 -20.05 14.63 14.47
N ILE A 613 -19.39 15.52 13.72
CA ILE A 613 -18.04 16.01 14.01
C ILE A 613 -18.12 17.51 14.28
N LEU A 614 -17.34 18.05 15.21
CA LEU A 614 -17.15 19.51 15.32
C LEU A 614 -16.74 20.07 13.95
N GLN A 615 -17.43 21.10 13.44
CA GLN A 615 -17.21 21.61 12.08
C GLN A 615 -15.76 22.04 11.81
N ALA A 616 -15.03 22.48 12.85
CA ALA A 616 -13.61 22.81 12.77
C ALA A 616 -12.68 21.60 12.54
N SER A 617 -13.06 20.40 12.97
CA SER A 617 -12.31 19.15 12.83
C SER A 617 -12.79 18.28 11.65
N TRP A 618 -13.82 18.72 10.92
CA TRP A 618 -14.43 17.97 9.83
C TRP A 618 -13.42 17.43 8.80
N LEU A 619 -12.50 18.29 8.33
CA LEU A 619 -11.56 17.94 7.26
C LEU A 619 -10.53 16.87 7.69
N GLU A 620 -10.26 16.77 8.99
CA GLU A 620 -9.32 15.81 9.58
C GLU A 620 -10.01 14.45 9.85
N LEU A 621 -11.23 14.48 10.40
CA LEU A 621 -11.91 13.30 10.93
C LEU A 621 -12.90 12.65 9.94
N ARG A 622 -13.22 13.31 8.81
CA ARG A 622 -14.15 12.74 7.80
C ARG A 622 -13.73 11.35 7.30
N THR A 623 -12.44 11.12 7.07
CA THR A 623 -11.94 9.83 6.58
C THR A 623 -12.23 8.67 7.53
N ILE A 624 -12.27 8.93 8.85
CA ILE A 624 -12.67 7.96 9.86
C ILE A 624 -14.17 7.66 9.73
N VAL A 625 -15.02 8.67 9.48
CA VAL A 625 -16.46 8.47 9.25
C VAL A 625 -16.74 7.72 7.94
N ASP A 626 -16.03 8.05 6.86
CA ASP A 626 -16.13 7.33 5.59
C ASP A 626 -15.76 5.83 5.79
N GLU A 627 -14.73 5.51 6.59
CA GLU A 627 -14.41 4.11 6.98
C GLU A 627 -15.47 3.47 7.89
N ILE A 628 -16.00 4.18 8.90
CA ILE A 628 -17.09 3.67 9.77
C ILE A 628 -18.32 3.30 8.92
N PHE A 629 -18.70 4.15 7.97
CA PHE A 629 -19.79 3.87 7.03
C PHE A 629 -19.46 2.74 6.05
N LEU A 630 -18.20 2.61 5.62
CA LEU A 630 -17.73 1.48 4.84
C LEU A 630 -17.65 0.17 5.66
N ARG A 631 -17.67 0.23 6.99
CA ARG A 631 -17.63 -0.94 7.91
C ARG A 631 -18.98 -1.28 8.56
N PHE A 632 -20.00 -0.43 8.41
CA PHE A 632 -21.38 -0.77 8.76
C PHE A 632 -21.88 -1.93 7.88
N ALA A 633 -22.48 -2.94 8.53
CA ALA A 633 -22.99 -4.14 7.86
C ALA A 633 -24.35 -4.57 8.42
N ILE A 634 -25.15 -5.25 7.59
CA ILE A 634 -26.44 -5.86 7.95
C ILE A 634 -26.51 -7.29 7.37
N GLN A 635 -27.32 -8.15 7.99
CA GLN A 635 -27.22 -9.63 7.91
C GLN A 635 -27.63 -10.29 6.57
#